data_AF-A0A381YC27-F1
#
_entry.id   AF-A0A381YC27-F1
#
_cell.length_a   1.000
_cell.length_b   1.000
_cell.length_c   1.000
_cell.angle_alpha   90.00
_cell.angle_beta   90.00
_cell.angle_gamma   90.00
#
_symmetry.space_group_name_H-M   'P 1'
#
loop_
_entity.id
_entity.type
_entity.pdbx_description
1 polymer ?
#
loop_
_entity_poly.entity_id
_entity_poly.type
_entity_poly.pdbx_seq_one_letter_code
_entity_poly.pdbx_strand_id
1 'polypeptide(L)'
;MAKRTKTVTKRQKIKRKLKKELSAVKMLKYKTTYKDIKKYFKLINEHVFDNKLSPFNDIELVHKPRNYIGQVVINDKIGKGTRNFVLEMLKSYGNKKEFVDTLAHEMIHLYQMANLGDTGNHNDTFFSFRPKLKAVGLDI
;
A
#
# COMPACT_ATOMS: atom_id res chain seq x y z
N MET A 1 -28.71 -27.92 19.75
CA MET A 1 -27.99 -26.64 19.51
C MET A 1 -27.44 -26.64 18.08
N ALA A 2 -27.96 -25.79 17.19
CA ALA A 2 -27.47 -25.71 15.82
C ALA A 2 -26.07 -25.06 15.79
N LYS A 3 -25.06 -25.79 15.31
CA LYS A 3 -23.73 -25.22 15.01
C LYS A 3 -23.89 -24.21 13.88
N ARG A 4 -23.93 -22.92 14.23
CA ARG A 4 -23.91 -21.80 13.28
C ARG A 4 -22.55 -21.80 12.57
N THR A 5 -22.48 -22.40 11.37
CA THR A 5 -21.31 -22.33 10.50
C THR A 5 -21.16 -20.89 10.01
N LYS A 6 -20.27 -20.11 10.65
CA LYS A 6 -19.97 -18.74 10.19
C LYS A 6 -19.29 -18.82 8.82
N THR A 7 -20.02 -18.44 7.76
CA THR A 7 -19.48 -18.32 6.41
C THR A 7 -18.38 -17.27 6.41
N VAL A 8 -17.13 -17.69 6.18
CA VAL A 8 -15.97 -16.80 6.18
C VAL A 8 -16.02 -15.91 4.94
N THR A 9 -16.09 -14.59 5.13
CA THR A 9 -16.17 -13.62 4.02
C THR A 9 -14.88 -13.59 3.20
N LYS A 10 -14.95 -13.14 1.93
CA LYS A 10 -13.77 -12.98 1.05
C LYS A 10 -12.67 -12.16 1.74
N ARG A 11 -13.04 -11.06 2.41
CA ARG A 11 -12.12 -10.21 3.20
C ARG A 11 -11.45 -10.98 4.34
N GLN A 12 -12.19 -11.80 5.10
CA GLN A 12 -11.62 -12.62 6.17
C GLN A 12 -10.64 -13.68 5.66
N LYS A 13 -10.91 -14.32 4.50
CA LYS A 13 -9.97 -15.26 3.87
C LYS A 13 -8.67 -14.57 3.48
N ILE A 14 -8.76 -13.38 2.90
CA ILE A 14 -7.59 -12.59 2.48
C ILE A 14 -6.80 -12.11 3.68
N LYS A 15 -7.46 -11.59 4.71
CA LYS A 15 -6.80 -11.23 5.97
C LYS A 15 -6.01 -12.39 6.55
N ARG A 16 -6.58 -13.60 6.56
CA ARG A 16 -5.87 -14.82 7.01
C ARG A 16 -4.66 -15.14 6.13
N LYS A 17 -4.81 -15.06 4.80
CA LYS A 17 -3.73 -15.32 3.84
C LYS A 17 -2.58 -14.32 3.98
N LEU A 18 -2.90 -13.02 3.99
CA LEU A 18 -1.94 -11.95 4.22
C LEU A 18 -1.27 -12.09 5.57
N LYS A 19 -2.04 -12.31 6.64
CA LYS A 19 -1.46 -12.50 7.98
C LYS A 19 -0.47 -13.66 7.98
N LYS A 20 -0.79 -14.79 7.34
CA LYS A 20 0.12 -15.95 7.23
C LYS A 20 1.38 -15.61 6.42
N GLU A 21 1.23 -14.95 5.27
CA GLU A 21 2.35 -14.57 4.40
C GLU A 21 3.28 -13.55 5.06
N LEU A 22 2.72 -12.55 5.75
CA LEU A 22 3.48 -11.50 6.44
C LEU A 22 4.05 -11.99 7.78
N SER A 23 3.38 -12.92 8.46
CA SER A 23 3.88 -13.47 9.73
C SER A 23 4.99 -14.50 9.56
N ALA A 24 5.08 -15.15 8.40
CA ALA A 24 6.09 -16.17 8.15
C ALA A 24 7.53 -15.61 8.16
N VAL A 25 7.69 -14.28 8.05
CA VAL A 25 8.98 -13.62 7.80
C VAL A 25 9.16 -12.40 8.72
N LYS A 26 8.71 -12.47 9.98
CA LYS A 26 8.75 -11.31 10.89
C LYS A 26 10.17 -10.85 11.27
N MET A 27 11.14 -11.77 11.27
CA MET A 27 12.49 -11.50 11.79
C MET A 27 13.55 -11.29 10.70
N LEU A 28 13.20 -11.45 9.42
CA LEU A 28 14.16 -11.35 8.33
C LEU A 28 13.97 -10.03 7.59
N LYS A 29 15.09 -9.34 7.34
CA LYS A 29 15.15 -8.21 6.41
C LYS A 29 14.52 -8.63 5.09
N TYR A 30 13.62 -7.80 4.60
CA TYR A 30 12.91 -8.05 3.36
C TYR A 30 13.53 -7.23 2.23
N LYS A 31 13.88 -7.90 1.14
CA LYS A 31 14.35 -7.24 -0.08
C LYS A 31 13.15 -6.89 -0.96
N THR A 32 12.98 -5.60 -1.22
CA THR A 32 11.89 -5.09 -2.05
C THR A 32 12.09 -5.51 -3.51
N THR A 33 11.02 -5.95 -4.16
CA THR A 33 11.04 -6.31 -5.58
C THR A 33 9.88 -5.67 -6.32
N TYR A 34 10.09 -5.30 -7.58
CA TYR A 34 9.03 -4.80 -8.46
C TYR A 34 7.87 -5.79 -8.58
N LYS A 35 8.16 -7.09 -8.57
CA LYS A 35 7.15 -8.16 -8.61
C LYS A 35 6.24 -8.10 -7.40
N ASP A 36 6.82 -7.97 -6.20
CA ASP A 36 6.05 -7.88 -4.98
C ASP A 36 5.28 -6.57 -4.89
N ILE A 37 5.87 -5.44 -5.30
CA ILE A 37 5.16 -4.15 -5.37
C ILE A 37 3.91 -4.28 -6.24
N LYS A 38 4.04 -4.79 -7.48
CA LYS A 38 2.89 -5.01 -8.37
C LYS A 38 1.85 -5.95 -7.77
N LYS A 39 2.29 -7.06 -7.15
CA LYS A 39 1.42 -8.04 -6.50
C LYS A 39 0.60 -7.41 -5.38
N TYR A 40 1.26 -6.71 -4.45
CA TYR A 40 0.60 -6.13 -3.28
C TYR A 40 -0.22 -4.91 -3.66
N PHE A 41 0.25 -4.08 -4.60
CA PHE A 41 -0.54 -2.98 -5.16
C PHE A 41 -1.88 -3.47 -5.68
N LYS A 42 -1.89 -4.50 -6.55
CA LYS A 42 -3.13 -5.06 -7.10
C LYS A 42 -4.05 -5.57 -5.99
N LEU A 43 -3.49 -6.28 -5.00
CA LEU A 43 -4.27 -6.83 -3.90
C LEU A 43 -4.91 -5.71 -3.05
N ILE A 44 -4.13 -4.70 -2.68
CA ILE A 44 -4.59 -3.57 -1.87
C ILE A 44 -5.62 -2.76 -2.66
N ASN A 45 -5.36 -2.46 -3.94
CA ASN A 45 -6.26 -1.72 -4.79
C ASN A 45 -7.64 -2.39 -4.89
N GLU A 46 -7.67 -3.71 -5.12
CA GLU A 46 -8.92 -4.48 -5.19
C GLU A 46 -9.72 -4.42 -3.88
N HIS A 47 -9.05 -4.46 -2.72
CA HIS A 47 -9.73 -4.69 -1.44
C HIS A 47 -9.93 -3.44 -0.56
N VAL A 48 -9.17 -2.38 -0.82
CA VAL A 48 -9.13 -1.16 -0.02
C VAL A 48 -9.63 0.04 -0.82
N PHE A 49 -9.34 0.08 -2.12
CA PHE A 49 -9.65 1.20 -3.01
C PHE A 49 -10.68 0.85 -4.08
N ASP A 50 -11.27 -0.36 -4.03
CA ASP A 50 -12.27 -0.84 -5.00
C ASP A 50 -11.81 -0.71 -6.46
N ASN A 51 -10.52 -0.97 -6.72
CA ASN A 51 -9.86 -0.82 -8.02
C ASN A 51 -9.86 0.61 -8.60
N LYS A 52 -10.05 1.65 -7.78
CA LYS A 52 -10.07 3.06 -8.22
C LYS A 52 -8.68 3.66 -8.45
N LEU A 53 -7.62 3.04 -7.94
CA LEU A 53 -6.26 3.52 -8.13
C LEU A 53 -5.71 3.07 -9.48
N SER A 54 -5.24 4.01 -10.27
CA SER A 54 -4.28 3.74 -11.34
C SER A 54 -2.93 3.38 -10.73
N PRO A 55 -2.13 2.49 -11.35
CA PRO A 55 -0.75 2.24 -10.91
C PRO A 55 0.07 3.54 -10.91
N PHE A 56 1.09 3.57 -10.05
CA PHE A 56 2.15 4.58 -10.14
C PHE A 56 2.74 4.60 -11.55
N ASN A 57 3.08 5.79 -12.03
CA ASN A 57 3.65 5.98 -13.36
C ASN A 57 5.06 5.38 -13.46
N ASP A 58 5.82 5.45 -12.36
CA ASP A 58 7.13 4.82 -12.25
C ASP A 58 7.39 4.36 -10.80
N ILE A 59 8.38 3.48 -10.64
CA ILE A 59 8.79 2.94 -9.35
C ILE A 59 10.31 3.00 -9.25
N GLU A 60 10.79 3.67 -8.22
CA GLU A 60 12.22 3.78 -7.92
C GLU A 60 12.55 3.08 -6.60
N LEU A 61 13.59 2.25 -6.63
CA LEU A 61 14.09 1.57 -5.44
C LEU A 61 15.34 2.29 -4.92
N VAL A 62 15.18 3.01 -3.82
CA VAL A 62 16.21 3.87 -3.24
C VAL A 62 16.96 3.16 -2.11
N HIS A 63 18.21 3.58 -1.86
CA HIS A 63 18.95 3.15 -0.67
C HIS A 63 18.69 4.11 0.47
N LYS A 64 18.51 3.58 1.69
CA LYS A 64 18.39 4.26 2.99
C LYS A 64 18.45 5.81 2.93
N PRO A 65 17.34 6.49 2.62
CA PRO A 65 17.17 7.90 2.89
C PRO A 65 17.13 8.12 4.41
N ARG A 66 17.62 9.28 4.88
CA ARG A 66 17.56 9.62 6.32
C ARG A 66 16.17 10.06 6.79
N ASN A 67 15.27 10.42 5.87
CA ASN A 67 14.06 11.19 6.19
C ASN A 67 12.74 10.47 5.85
N TYR A 68 12.77 9.37 5.09
CA TYR A 68 11.56 8.62 4.71
C TYR A 68 11.87 7.13 4.46
N ILE A 69 10.83 6.30 4.58
CA ILE A 69 10.87 4.87 4.27
C ILE A 69 10.07 4.53 2.99
N GLY A 70 9.23 5.46 2.53
CA GLY A 70 8.55 5.45 1.24
C GLY A 70 8.05 6.87 0.97
N GLN A 71 7.85 7.21 -0.30
CA GLN A 71 7.20 8.48 -0.68
C GLN A 71 6.60 8.39 -2.08
N VAL A 72 5.62 9.27 -2.34
CA VAL A 72 5.10 9.55 -3.69
C VAL A 72 5.64 10.89 -4.16
N VAL A 73 6.46 10.88 -5.21
CA VAL A 73 7.00 12.10 -5.84
C VAL A 73 6.12 12.50 -7.02
N ILE A 74 5.71 13.77 -7.02
CA ILE A 74 4.97 14.36 -8.12
C ILE A 74 5.96 14.96 -9.12
N ASN A 75 6.04 14.36 -10.31
CA ASN A 75 6.84 14.85 -11.43
C ASN A 75 5.91 15.50 -12.47
N ASP A 76 5.61 16.78 -12.27
CA ASP A 76 4.78 17.54 -13.19
C ASP A 76 5.54 17.86 -14.48
N LYS A 77 5.04 17.37 -15.62
CA LYS A 77 5.52 17.75 -16.95
C LYS A 77 4.68 18.92 -17.44
N ILE A 78 5.00 20.12 -16.93
CA ILE A 78 4.25 21.37 -17.16
C ILE A 78 3.94 21.58 -18.66
N GLY A 79 4.93 21.40 -19.55
CA GLY A 79 4.74 21.56 -20.99
C GLY A 79 3.84 20.53 -21.68
N LYS A 80 3.47 19.43 -21.00
CA LYS A 80 2.57 18.38 -21.52
C LYS A 80 1.24 18.30 -20.76
N GLY A 81 1.02 19.18 -19.76
CA GLY A 81 -0.15 19.15 -18.90
C GLY A 81 -0.35 17.82 -18.17
N THR A 82 0.72 17.05 -17.94
CA THR A 82 0.65 15.71 -17.37
C THR A 82 1.32 15.68 -16.00
N ARG A 83 0.63 15.12 -15.01
CA ARG A 83 1.15 14.87 -13.66
C ARG A 83 1.53 13.41 -13.53
N ASN A 84 2.80 13.13 -13.22
CA ASN A 84 3.28 11.78 -12.97
C ASN A 84 3.48 11.55 -11.47
N PHE A 85 3.03 10.41 -10.98
CA PHE A 85 3.25 9.94 -9.63
C PHE A 85 4.28 8.82 -9.62
N VAL A 86 5.45 9.10 -9.06
CA VAL A 86 6.56 8.15 -8.93
C VAL A 86 6.57 7.61 -7.50
N LEU A 87 6.53 6.28 -7.36
CA LEU A 87 6.67 5.62 -6.08
C LEU A 87 8.15 5.40 -5.78
N GLU A 88 8.64 5.98 -4.69
CA GLU A 88 9.95 5.65 -4.15
C GLU A 88 9.80 4.72 -2.94
N MET A 89 10.53 3.59 -2.95
CA MET A 89 10.56 2.64 -1.84
C MET A 89 11.99 2.23 -1.50
N LEU A 90 12.25 1.89 -0.23
CA LEU A 90 13.54 1.30 0.13
C LEU A 90 13.78 -0.01 -0.60
N LYS A 91 15.04 -0.25 -0.99
CA LYS A 91 15.49 -1.57 -1.47
C LYS A 91 15.37 -2.67 -0.41
N SER A 92 15.37 -2.31 0.86
CA SER A 92 15.22 -3.26 1.97
C SER A 92 14.44 -2.66 3.14
N TYR A 93 13.53 -3.45 3.69
CA TYR A 93 12.80 -3.17 4.93
C TYR A 93 13.23 -4.13 6.04
N GLY A 94 12.95 -3.78 7.29
CA GLY A 94 13.22 -4.62 8.45
C GLY A 94 12.46 -5.95 8.38
N ASN A 95 11.26 -5.94 7.79
CA ASN A 95 10.50 -7.16 7.49
C ASN A 95 9.48 -6.93 6.36
N LYS A 96 8.84 -8.02 5.92
CA LYS A 96 7.86 -7.97 4.82
C LYS A 96 6.60 -7.17 5.18
N LYS A 97 6.21 -7.15 6.45
CA LYS A 97 5.02 -6.39 6.90
C LYS A 97 5.28 -4.89 6.75
N GLU A 98 6.41 -4.40 7.22
CA GLU A 98 6.81 -2.99 7.09
C GLU A 98 6.83 -2.54 5.62
N PHE A 99 7.35 -3.37 4.71
CA PHE A 99 7.27 -3.12 3.27
C PHE A 99 5.82 -2.95 2.78
N VAL A 100 4.91 -3.87 3.14
CA VAL A 100 3.52 -3.83 2.64
C VAL A 100 2.71 -2.73 3.30
N ASP A 101 2.95 -2.42 4.59
CA ASP A 101 2.35 -1.28 5.27
C ASP A 101 2.81 0.03 4.62
N THR A 102 4.10 0.17 4.33
CA THR A 102 4.65 1.35 3.63
C THR A 102 4.01 1.50 2.24
N LEU A 103 3.90 0.41 1.46
CA LEU A 103 3.21 0.47 0.17
C LEU A 103 1.74 0.90 0.31
N ALA A 104 1.04 0.40 1.33
CA ALA A 104 -0.34 0.78 1.59
C ALA A 104 -0.48 2.26 1.98
N HIS A 105 0.47 2.78 2.77
CA HIS A 105 0.57 4.19 3.13
C HIS A 105 0.70 5.06 1.86
N GLU A 106 1.66 4.76 0.99
CA GLU A 106 1.88 5.51 -0.25
C GLU A 106 0.70 5.39 -1.23
N MET A 107 -0.04 4.29 -1.22
CA MET A 107 -1.26 4.15 -2.03
C MET A 107 -2.39 5.07 -1.56
N ILE A 108 -2.45 5.41 -0.27
CA ILE A 108 -3.41 6.41 0.22
C ILE A 108 -3.02 7.80 -0.29
N HIS A 109 -1.73 8.15 -0.22
CA HIS A 109 -1.23 9.40 -0.78
C HIS A 109 -1.51 9.51 -2.27
N LEU A 110 -1.27 8.43 -3.02
CA LEU A 110 -1.66 8.38 -4.44
C LEU A 110 -3.15 8.63 -4.63
N TYR A 111 -4.03 8.03 -3.81
CA TYR A 111 -5.47 8.24 -3.91
C TYR A 111 -5.85 9.70 -3.65
N GLN A 112 -5.31 10.30 -2.60
CA GLN A 112 -5.52 11.71 -2.28
C GLN A 112 -5.12 12.60 -3.45
N MET A 113 -3.91 12.44 -3.97
CA MET A 113 -3.37 13.32 -5.01
C MET A 113 -4.01 13.08 -6.38
N ALA A 114 -4.20 11.82 -6.79
CA ALA A 114 -4.63 11.46 -8.14
C ALA A 114 -6.16 11.43 -8.30
N ASN A 115 -6.91 11.00 -7.27
CA ASN A 115 -8.36 10.86 -7.37
C ASN A 115 -9.12 12.03 -6.73
N LEU A 116 -8.55 12.69 -5.71
CA LEU A 116 -9.23 13.79 -5.01
C LEU A 116 -8.62 15.17 -5.31
N GLY A 117 -7.42 15.23 -5.90
CA GLY A 117 -6.69 16.49 -6.07
C GLY A 117 -6.20 17.11 -4.76
N ASP A 118 -6.08 16.29 -3.71
CA ASP A 118 -5.63 16.69 -2.37
C ASP A 118 -4.08 16.77 -2.30
N THR A 119 -3.55 17.43 -1.27
CA THR A 119 -2.11 17.66 -1.09
C THR A 119 -1.35 16.42 -0.62
N GLY A 120 -2.06 15.36 -0.20
CA GLY A 120 -1.47 14.13 0.31
C GLY A 120 -1.05 14.18 1.78
N ASN A 121 -1.56 15.13 2.56
CA ASN A 121 -1.29 15.18 4.01
C ASN A 121 -2.07 14.09 4.78
N HIS A 122 -1.63 13.76 6.00
CA HIS A 122 -2.33 12.85 6.93
C HIS A 122 -3.58 13.53 7.54
N ASN A 123 -4.57 13.81 6.71
CA ASN A 123 -5.85 14.41 7.10
C ASN A 123 -6.92 13.33 7.36
N ASP A 124 -8.17 13.75 7.55
CA ASP A 124 -9.30 12.85 7.81
C ASP A 124 -9.48 11.78 6.71
N THR A 125 -9.27 12.17 5.45
CA THR A 125 -9.31 11.23 4.31
C THR A 125 -8.27 10.14 4.50
N PHE A 126 -7.03 10.50 4.84
CA PHE A 126 -5.96 9.54 5.08
C PHE A 126 -6.34 8.54 6.18
N PHE A 127 -6.74 9.04 7.35
CA PHE A 127 -7.09 8.18 8.48
C PHE A 127 -8.37 7.36 8.27
N SER A 128 -9.27 7.79 7.37
CA SER A 128 -10.45 7.00 6.98
C SER A 128 -10.12 5.63 6.37
N PHE A 129 -8.90 5.45 5.83
CA PHE A 129 -8.44 4.18 5.28
C PHE A 129 -7.92 3.20 6.33
N ARG A 130 -7.58 3.67 7.53
CA ARG A 130 -7.10 2.80 8.62
C ARG A 130 -8.03 1.61 8.93
N PRO A 131 -9.36 1.77 9.11
CA PRO A 131 -10.24 0.62 9.30
C PRO A 131 -10.28 -0.33 8.09
N LYS A 132 -10.17 0.20 6.86
CA LYS A 132 -10.15 -0.62 5.63
C LYS A 132 -8.86 -1.45 5.55
N LEU A 133 -7.71 -0.87 5.89
CA LEU A 133 -6.43 -1.57 5.97
C LEU A 133 -6.42 -2.63 7.07
N LYS A 134 -6.91 -2.30 8.27
CA LYS A 134 -7.04 -3.28 9.37
C LYS A 134 -7.94 -4.46 9.01
N ALA A 135 -8.93 -4.26 8.13
CA ALA A 135 -9.78 -5.33 7.63
C ALA A 135 -9.04 -6.34 6.75
N VAL A 136 -7.95 -5.93 6.07
CA VAL A 136 -7.06 -6.83 5.29
C VAL A 136 -5.80 -7.25 6.05
N GLY A 137 -5.55 -6.68 7.23
CA GLY A 137 -4.43 -7.04 8.10
C GLY A 137 -3.19 -6.17 7.95
N LEU A 138 -3.36 -4.97 7.39
CA LEU A 138 -2.34 -3.92 7.26
C LEU A 138 -2.64 -2.78 8.25
N ASP A 139 -1.68 -1.89 8.46
CA ASP A 139 -1.86 -0.66 9.24
C ASP A 139 -1.06 0.50 8.63
N ILE A 140 -1.35 1.72 9.09
CA ILE A 140 -0.66 2.98 8.76
C ILE A 140 -0.35 3.75 10.03
#